data_AF-A0A945R819-F1
#
_entry.id   AF-A0A945R819-F1
#
_cell.length_a   1.000
_cell.length_b   1.000
_cell.length_c   1.000
_cell.angle_alpha   90.00
_cell.angle_beta   90.00
_cell.angle_gamma   90.00
#
_symmetry.space_group_name_H-M   'P 1'
#
loop_
_entity.id
_entity.type
_entity.pdbx_description
1 polymer ?
#
loop_
_entity_poly.entity_id
_entity_poly.type
_entity_poly.pdbx_seq_one_letter_code
_entity_poly.pdbx_strand_id
1 'polypeptide(L)'
;MFSSTVSIPTWVFLLLLAAASYAVVMSILFPGARWFLRRRLNRAVDRINASLQIEIRPLQRTKRQVLIDQLMFDQEILALIEAQSEQDDIPREVLQDKVKSYAREIVPSFNAYVYYQVFYWLAKKVSRFIYRVRVAAADQKELQSVDPEATVVFVMNHRSNMDYVLISYLAAERVTLSYAVGEWARIFPLEMLIRAMGAFFVRRGSQNPLYRKVLERYVYMATQSGVCQAVFLEGGLSRDGLMGEPKLGFLDYMLRNYDSQTDRNIVFVPVGINYDQVLEDQNLLNWDNKEKKLSKLQHLGKLWRFLKNNLFAGSRKRWKRFGYASVNFGMPVSMQRYCSSKEIDFKHLGKEKRIEKVAELAELLMDAVRYVVPVLPVPTISAVLIRAGEQSLTSLEIVSGCDELIDEMIERGAAMKVEDKPRHRTLSRSLDLLRQRGLIVEKDDRYQINPQQRRVLEYYANSIEHLWKQEDPA
;
A
#
# COMPACT_ATOMS: atom_id res chain seq x y z
N MET A 1 31.93 -52.00 52.93
CA MET A 1 32.59 -52.45 51.69
C MET A 1 31.58 -52.38 50.54
N PHE A 2 31.53 -51.29 49.78
CA PHE A 2 30.95 -51.29 48.43
C PHE A 2 31.61 -50.15 47.64
N SER A 3 32.87 -50.36 47.26
CA SER A 3 33.55 -49.55 46.25
C SER A 3 33.72 -50.41 45.00
N SER A 4 32.62 -50.90 44.45
CA SER A 4 32.62 -51.54 43.13
C SER A 4 32.64 -50.46 42.07
N THR A 5 33.80 -50.27 41.43
CA THR A 5 33.95 -49.38 40.29
C THR A 5 33.26 -50.00 39.09
N VAL A 6 32.19 -49.36 38.60
CA VAL A 6 31.54 -49.74 37.34
C VAL A 6 32.37 -49.17 36.20
N SER A 7 33.04 -50.04 35.44
CA SER A 7 33.77 -49.64 34.24
C SER A 7 32.81 -49.57 33.05
N ILE A 8 32.79 -48.43 32.37
CA ILE A 8 31.97 -48.19 31.19
C ILE A 8 32.91 -47.97 29.99
N PRO A 9 32.67 -48.59 28.82
CA PRO A 9 33.45 -48.31 27.63
C PRO A 9 33.40 -46.82 27.28
N THR A 10 34.54 -46.24 26.86
CA THR A 10 34.68 -44.81 26.54
C THR A 10 33.68 -44.34 25.49
N TRP A 11 33.34 -45.18 24.51
CA TRP A 11 32.34 -44.86 23.49
C TRP A 11 30.92 -44.74 24.06
N VAL A 12 30.55 -45.57 25.05
CA VAL A 12 29.26 -45.48 25.76
C VAL A 12 29.22 -44.19 26.58
N PHE A 13 30.31 -43.87 27.27
CA PHE A 13 30.40 -42.62 28.02
C PHE A 13 30.24 -41.39 27.12
N LEU A 14 30.89 -41.37 25.95
CA LEU A 14 30.75 -40.29 24.96
C LEU A 14 29.32 -40.17 24.42
N LEU A 15 28.64 -41.29 24.14
CA LEU A 15 27.23 -41.30 23.74
C LEU A 15 26.31 -40.74 24.84
N LEU A 16 26.51 -41.16 26.09
CA LEU A 16 25.75 -40.66 27.23
C LEU A 16 26.00 -39.16 27.46
N LEU A 17 27.25 -38.69 27.32
CA LEU A 17 27.60 -37.29 27.41
C LEU A 17 26.93 -36.46 26.30
N ALA A 18 26.92 -36.97 25.06
CA ALA A 18 26.26 -36.31 23.94
C ALA A 18 24.73 -36.23 24.14
N ALA A 19 24.11 -37.33 24.58
CA ALA A 19 22.68 -37.37 24.88
C ALA A 19 22.31 -36.44 26.04
N ALA A 20 23.10 -36.42 27.12
CA ALA A 20 22.91 -35.53 28.26
C ALA A 20 23.09 -34.06 27.85
N SER A 21 24.12 -33.75 27.04
CA SER A 21 24.35 -32.40 26.52
C SER A 21 23.19 -31.94 25.64
N TYR A 22 22.72 -32.81 24.74
CA TYR A 22 21.54 -32.54 23.92
C TYR A 22 20.30 -32.30 24.78
N ALA A 23 20.06 -33.14 25.79
CA ALA A 23 18.94 -32.98 26.72
C ALA A 23 19.01 -31.64 27.46
N VAL A 24 20.18 -31.23 27.98
CA VAL A 24 20.38 -29.93 28.66
C VAL A 24 20.15 -28.76 27.70
N VAL A 25 20.69 -28.85 26.48
CA VAL A 25 20.50 -27.83 25.45
C VAL A 25 19.01 -27.67 25.12
N MET A 26 18.28 -28.77 24.94
CA MET A 26 16.87 -28.76 24.56
C MET A 26 15.91 -28.42 25.70
N SER A 27 16.25 -28.77 26.94
CA SER A 27 15.38 -28.57 28.11
C SER A 27 15.62 -27.26 28.86
N ILE A 28 16.86 -26.73 28.83
CA ILE A 28 17.25 -25.56 29.62
C ILE A 28 17.66 -24.40 28.72
N LEU A 29 18.68 -24.59 27.87
CA LEU A 29 19.25 -23.49 27.09
C LEU A 29 18.27 -22.96 26.03
N PHE A 30 17.66 -23.83 25.23
CA PHE A 30 16.70 -23.40 24.21
C PHE A 30 15.45 -22.75 24.80
N PRO A 31 14.78 -23.31 25.83
CA PRO A 31 13.64 -22.66 26.47
C PRO A 31 14.02 -21.33 27.13
N GLY A 32 15.16 -21.27 27.82
CA GLY A 32 15.66 -20.04 28.45
C GLY A 32 15.98 -18.95 27.43
N ALA A 33 16.68 -19.29 26.35
CA ALA A 33 16.97 -18.37 25.24
C ALA A 33 15.69 -17.90 24.53
N ARG A 34 14.75 -18.80 24.26
CA ARG A 34 13.44 -18.45 23.69
C ARG A 34 12.67 -17.50 24.60
N TRP A 35 12.63 -17.77 25.90
CA TRP A 35 11.97 -16.90 26.87
C TRP A 35 12.63 -15.51 26.92
N PHE A 36 13.95 -15.45 26.97
CA PHE A 36 14.70 -14.20 27.01
C PHE A 36 14.46 -13.35 25.74
N LEU A 37 14.56 -13.97 24.56
CA LEU A 37 14.27 -13.33 23.29
C LEU A 37 12.81 -12.87 23.21
N ARG A 38 11.85 -13.73 23.60
CA ARG A 38 10.42 -13.38 23.59
C ARG A 38 10.11 -12.23 24.54
N ARG A 39 10.73 -12.20 25.73
CA ARG A 39 10.58 -11.10 26.69
C ARG A 39 11.12 -9.79 26.13
N ARG A 40 12.27 -9.82 25.44
CA ARG A 40 12.86 -8.64 24.81
C ARG A 40 12.02 -8.14 23.62
N LEU A 41 11.50 -9.06 22.80
CA LEU A 41 10.58 -8.76 21.70
C LEU A 41 9.27 -8.15 22.22
N ASN A 42 8.63 -8.76 23.21
CA ASN A 42 7.40 -8.23 23.81
C ASN A 42 7.62 -6.81 24.35
N ARG A 43 8.69 -6.57 25.12
CA ARG A 43 9.04 -5.21 25.60
C ARG A 43 9.35 -4.21 24.49
N ALA A 44 9.82 -4.66 23.33
CA ALA A 44 10.01 -3.79 22.17
C ALA A 44 8.66 -3.44 21.53
N VAL A 45 7.78 -4.43 21.38
CA VAL A 45 6.40 -4.25 20.88
C VAL A 45 5.59 -3.34 21.81
N ASP A 46 5.67 -3.55 23.13
CA ASP A 46 4.95 -2.73 24.11
C ASP A 46 5.42 -1.26 24.07
N ARG A 47 6.73 -1.03 23.90
CA ARG A 47 7.29 0.32 23.69
C ARG A 47 6.81 0.97 22.41
N ILE A 48 6.64 0.18 21.35
CA ILE A 48 6.11 0.68 20.08
C ILE A 48 4.62 0.99 20.22
N ASN A 49 3.83 0.09 20.81
CA ASN A 49 2.41 0.30 21.06
C ASN A 49 2.14 1.61 21.81
N ALA A 50 2.93 1.91 22.84
CA ALA A 50 2.80 3.15 23.61
C ALA A 50 3.06 4.44 22.80
N SER A 51 3.62 4.33 21.59
CA SER A 51 3.88 5.48 20.69
C SER A 51 2.89 5.59 19.54
N LEU A 52 1.97 4.64 19.37
CA LEU A 52 1.00 4.63 18.29
C LEU A 52 -0.29 5.32 18.71
N GLN A 53 -0.89 6.05 17.78
CA GLN A 53 -2.23 6.61 17.93
C GLN A 53 -3.31 5.51 17.83
N ILE A 54 -3.06 4.47 17.04
CA ILE A 54 -3.88 3.25 16.97
C ILE A 54 -3.03 2.07 17.39
N GLU A 55 -3.37 1.47 18.54
CA GLU A 55 -2.66 0.33 19.08
C GLU A 55 -2.78 -0.92 18.20
N ILE A 56 -1.79 -1.82 18.31
CA ILE A 56 -1.85 -3.13 17.67
C ILE A 56 -3.04 -3.91 18.22
N ARG A 57 -3.96 -4.27 17.34
CA ARG A 57 -5.20 -4.96 17.72
C ARG A 57 -4.97 -6.42 18.10
N PRO A 58 -5.85 -7.01 18.94
CA PRO A 58 -5.75 -8.41 19.34
C PRO A 58 -5.62 -9.38 18.16
N LEU A 59 -6.36 -9.17 17.07
CA LEU A 59 -6.31 -10.04 15.88
C LEU A 59 -4.91 -10.09 15.24
N GLN A 60 -4.16 -8.99 15.26
CA GLN A 60 -2.79 -8.95 14.75
C GLN A 60 -1.81 -9.72 15.65
N ARG A 61 -2.16 -9.92 16.93
CA ARG A 61 -1.37 -10.70 17.90
C ARG A 61 -1.74 -12.19 17.89
N THR A 62 -2.92 -12.52 17.34
CA THR A 62 -3.39 -13.90 17.21
C THR A 62 -2.44 -14.70 16.32
N LYS A 63 -2.17 -15.95 16.71
CA LYS A 63 -1.35 -16.85 15.89
C LYS A 63 -2.05 -17.04 14.54
N ARG A 64 -1.29 -16.93 13.45
CA ARG A 64 -1.80 -17.17 12.08
C ARG A 64 -2.60 -18.46 11.94
N GLN A 65 -2.18 -19.55 12.60
CA GLN A 65 -2.91 -20.81 12.56
C GLN A 65 -4.32 -20.70 13.13
N VAL A 66 -4.52 -19.96 14.22
CA VAL A 66 -5.84 -19.74 14.82
C VAL A 66 -6.76 -18.97 13.88
N LEU A 67 -6.24 -17.97 13.17
CA LEU A 67 -7.02 -17.23 12.16
C LEU A 67 -7.42 -18.12 10.99
N ILE A 68 -6.54 -19.03 10.56
CA ILE A 68 -6.85 -20.03 9.52
C ILE A 68 -7.95 -20.97 10.01
N ASP A 69 -7.83 -21.48 11.23
CA ASP A 69 -8.81 -22.40 11.81
C ASP A 69 -10.18 -21.71 11.96
N GLN A 70 -10.20 -20.44 12.42
CA GLN A 70 -11.43 -19.63 12.49
C GLN A 70 -12.13 -19.52 11.13
N LEU A 71 -11.40 -19.30 10.03
CA LEU A 71 -11.97 -19.27 8.69
C LEU A 71 -12.44 -20.66 8.21
N MET A 72 -11.72 -21.73 8.55
CA MET A 72 -12.13 -23.09 8.19
C MET A 72 -13.45 -23.50 8.84
N PHE A 73 -13.74 -22.98 10.03
CA PHE A 73 -14.97 -23.27 10.80
C PHE A 73 -15.99 -22.12 10.77
N ASP A 74 -15.82 -21.14 9.87
CA ASP A 74 -16.78 -20.05 9.70
C ASP A 74 -18.10 -20.58 9.11
N GLN A 75 -19.22 -20.22 9.73
CA GLN A 75 -20.54 -20.76 9.37
C GLN A 75 -20.93 -20.45 7.92
N GLU A 76 -20.60 -19.25 7.41
CA GLU A 76 -20.95 -18.87 6.04
C GLU A 76 -20.09 -19.61 5.00
N ILE A 77 -18.86 -19.98 5.36
CA ILE A 77 -17.98 -20.80 4.53
C ILE A 77 -18.44 -22.25 4.54
N LEU A 78 -18.79 -22.79 5.71
CA LEU A 78 -19.30 -24.15 5.84
C LEU A 78 -20.62 -24.34 5.07
N ALA A 79 -21.53 -23.36 5.12
CA ALA A 79 -22.76 -23.38 4.34
C ALA A 79 -22.49 -23.38 2.83
N LEU A 80 -21.50 -22.59 2.37
CA LEU A 80 -21.11 -22.58 0.96
C LEU A 80 -20.44 -23.89 0.54
N ILE A 81 -19.64 -24.51 1.41
CA ILE A 81 -19.05 -25.82 1.17
C ILE A 81 -20.16 -26.86 0.97
N GLU A 82 -21.17 -26.87 1.83
CA GLU A 82 -22.28 -27.83 1.74
C GLU A 82 -23.04 -27.68 0.43
N ALA A 83 -23.47 -26.46 0.11
CA ALA A 83 -24.18 -26.17 -1.13
C ALA A 83 -23.36 -26.53 -2.38
N GLN A 84 -22.06 -26.26 -2.38
CA GLN A 84 -21.18 -26.60 -3.50
C GLN A 84 -20.88 -28.11 -3.57
N SER A 85 -20.79 -28.79 -2.43
CA SER A 85 -20.60 -30.24 -2.35
C SER A 85 -21.76 -30.98 -3.01
N GLU A 86 -22.99 -30.54 -2.73
CA GLU A 86 -24.20 -31.11 -3.32
C GLU A 86 -24.34 -30.79 -4.82
N GLN A 87 -24.03 -29.55 -5.21
CA GLN A 87 -24.19 -29.09 -6.59
C GLN A 87 -23.15 -29.70 -7.55
N ASP A 88 -21.89 -29.74 -7.15
CA ASP A 88 -20.77 -30.12 -8.03
C ASP A 88 -20.33 -31.59 -7.83
N ASP A 89 -20.99 -32.35 -6.95
CA ASP A 89 -20.65 -33.73 -6.53
C ASP A 89 -19.17 -33.87 -6.09
N ILE A 90 -18.66 -32.85 -5.38
CA ILE A 90 -17.29 -32.82 -4.86
C ILE A 90 -17.33 -33.17 -3.38
N PRO A 91 -16.54 -34.14 -2.88
CA PRO A 91 -16.50 -34.45 -1.46
C PRO A 91 -16.16 -33.24 -0.59
N ARG A 92 -16.90 -33.06 0.51
CA ARG A 92 -16.72 -31.96 1.48
C ARG A 92 -15.27 -31.78 1.94
N GLU A 93 -14.54 -32.88 2.15
CA GLU A 93 -13.13 -32.85 2.57
C GLU A 93 -12.23 -32.12 1.56
N VAL A 94 -12.46 -32.33 0.26
CA VAL A 94 -11.70 -31.67 -0.81
C VAL A 94 -11.97 -30.16 -0.81
N LEU A 95 -13.21 -29.74 -0.58
CA LEU A 95 -13.58 -28.33 -0.47
C LEU A 95 -12.99 -27.68 0.79
N GLN A 96 -12.99 -28.39 1.93
CA GLN A 96 -12.33 -27.91 3.15
C GLN A 96 -10.82 -27.72 2.96
N ASP A 97 -10.15 -28.63 2.27
CA ASP A 97 -8.72 -28.49 1.96
C ASP A 97 -8.45 -27.31 1.01
N LYS A 98 -9.34 -27.04 0.05
CA LYS A 98 -9.28 -25.82 -0.77
C LYS A 98 -9.44 -24.56 0.09
N VAL A 99 -10.40 -24.54 1.02
CA VAL A 99 -10.58 -23.42 1.97
C VAL A 99 -9.32 -23.21 2.79
N LYS A 100 -8.72 -24.27 3.34
CA LYS A 100 -7.47 -24.20 4.09
C LYS A 100 -6.33 -23.61 3.26
N SER A 101 -6.23 -23.98 1.99
CA SER A 101 -5.26 -23.42 1.04
C SER A 101 -5.50 -21.92 0.81
N TYR A 102 -6.74 -21.52 0.54
CA TYR A 102 -7.11 -20.11 0.37
C TYR A 102 -6.90 -19.29 1.65
N ALA A 103 -7.25 -19.82 2.81
CA ALA A 103 -7.02 -19.18 4.10
C ALA A 103 -5.52 -19.00 4.37
N ARG A 104 -4.67 -19.99 4.05
CA ARG A 104 -3.21 -19.84 4.11
C ARG A 104 -2.69 -18.76 3.15
N GLU A 105 -3.26 -18.67 1.96
CA GLU A 105 -2.88 -17.67 0.99
C GLU A 105 -3.22 -16.24 1.44
N ILE A 106 -4.41 -16.06 2.02
CA ILE A 106 -4.96 -14.77 2.45
C ILE A 106 -4.38 -14.35 3.80
N VAL A 107 -4.46 -15.18 4.83
CA VAL A 107 -4.11 -14.79 6.20
C VAL A 107 -2.62 -14.44 6.32
N PRO A 108 -2.27 -13.21 6.72
CA PRO A 108 -0.89 -12.77 6.87
C PRO A 108 -0.25 -13.33 8.14
N SER A 109 1.07 -13.25 8.21
CA SER A 109 1.86 -13.65 9.38
C SER A 109 2.46 -12.42 10.05
N PHE A 110 1.60 -11.55 10.59
CA PHE A 110 2.02 -10.26 11.15
C PHE A 110 3.08 -10.44 12.25
N ASN A 111 4.15 -9.65 12.16
CA ASN A 111 5.19 -9.58 13.16
C ASN A 111 5.54 -8.12 13.44
N ALA A 112 5.05 -7.62 14.57
CA ALA A 112 5.24 -6.23 15.00
C ALA A 112 6.72 -5.81 15.04
N TYR A 113 7.63 -6.69 15.50
CA TYR A 113 9.05 -6.35 15.56
C TYR A 113 9.64 -6.14 14.16
N VAL A 114 9.32 -7.04 13.21
CA VAL A 114 9.79 -6.93 11.83
C VAL A 114 9.23 -5.68 11.16
N TYR A 115 7.94 -5.41 11.36
CA TYR A 115 7.26 -4.21 10.83
C TYR A 115 7.96 -2.92 11.27
N TYR A 116 8.18 -2.74 12.57
CA TYR A 116 8.65 -1.47 13.11
C TYR A 116 10.16 -1.28 13.09
N GLN A 117 10.96 -2.33 13.31
CA GLN A 117 12.41 -2.17 13.42
C GLN A 117 13.10 -2.32 12.07
N VAL A 118 12.68 -3.29 11.28
CA VAL A 118 13.35 -3.62 10.01
C VAL A 118 12.69 -2.89 8.86
N PHE A 119 11.37 -3.07 8.71
CA PHE A 119 10.67 -2.57 7.54
C PHE A 119 10.56 -1.05 7.55
N TYR A 120 10.10 -0.42 8.63
CA TYR A 120 10.03 1.04 8.70
C TYR A 120 11.38 1.70 8.40
N TRP A 121 12.48 1.20 8.99
CA TRP A 121 13.83 1.71 8.72
C TRP A 121 14.19 1.58 7.24
N LEU A 122 13.95 0.40 6.64
CA LEU A 122 14.24 0.14 5.24
C LEU A 122 13.39 1.02 4.32
N ALA A 123 12.08 1.09 4.57
CA ALA A 123 11.12 1.88 3.81
C ALA A 123 11.47 3.38 3.86
N LYS A 124 11.81 3.91 5.03
CA LYS A 124 12.29 5.29 5.21
C LYS A 124 13.57 5.56 4.44
N LYS A 125 14.57 4.66 4.54
CA LYS A 125 15.85 4.79 3.84
C LYS A 125 15.67 4.74 2.33
N VAL A 126 14.97 3.75 1.80
CA VAL A 126 14.71 3.58 0.37
C VAL A 126 13.90 4.74 -0.18
N SER A 127 12.82 5.15 0.50
CA SER A 127 11.98 6.27 0.05
C SER A 127 12.77 7.58 -0.02
N ARG A 128 13.58 7.90 1.00
CA ARG A 128 14.40 9.13 1.02
C ARG A 128 15.66 9.06 0.15
N PHE A 129 16.09 7.85 -0.19
CA PHE A 129 17.17 7.58 -1.14
C PHE A 129 16.72 7.89 -2.56
N ILE A 130 15.55 7.38 -2.95
CA ILE A 130 15.00 7.54 -4.30
C ILE A 130 14.35 8.92 -4.48
N TYR A 131 13.57 9.39 -3.49
CA TYR A 131 12.71 10.58 -3.61
C TYR A 131 12.97 11.63 -2.53
N ARG A 132 12.57 12.87 -2.82
CA ARG A 132 12.29 13.87 -1.79
C ARG A 132 10.86 13.63 -1.31
N VAL A 133 10.71 12.96 -0.17
CA VAL A 133 9.38 12.67 0.37
C VAL A 133 8.77 13.93 1.00
N ARG A 134 7.55 14.28 0.59
CA ARG A 134 6.71 15.32 1.18
C ARG A 134 5.43 14.69 1.73
N VAL A 135 4.95 15.23 2.83
CA VAL A 135 3.73 14.78 3.49
C VAL A 135 2.97 16.03 3.88
N ALA A 136 1.74 16.15 3.39
CA ALA A 136 0.80 17.13 3.88
C ALA A 136 -0.47 16.42 4.37
N ALA A 137 -1.22 17.09 5.20
CA ALA A 137 -2.54 16.64 5.62
C ALA A 137 -3.47 17.85 5.52
N ALA A 138 -4.67 17.63 4.99
CA ALA A 138 -5.69 18.66 4.88
C ALA A 138 -5.98 19.27 6.26
N ASP A 139 -6.10 18.43 7.30
CA ASP A 139 -6.14 18.86 8.69
C ASP A 139 -5.54 17.80 9.62
N GLN A 140 -4.43 18.14 10.28
CA GLN A 140 -3.79 17.24 11.26
C GLN A 140 -4.64 17.04 12.52
N LYS A 141 -5.49 18.00 12.89
CA LYS A 141 -6.34 17.92 14.07
C LYS A 141 -7.48 16.93 13.87
N GLU A 142 -8.11 16.93 12.69
CA GLU A 142 -9.18 16.00 12.33
C GLU A 142 -8.68 14.56 12.21
N LEU A 143 -7.49 14.35 11.66
CA LEU A 143 -6.83 13.03 11.68
C LEU A 143 -6.47 12.59 13.10
N GLN A 144 -6.21 13.54 14.01
CA GLN A 144 -5.95 13.25 15.42
C GLN A 144 -7.22 12.99 16.23
N SER A 145 -8.36 13.53 15.81
CA SER A 145 -9.67 13.31 16.45
C SER A 145 -10.38 12.03 16.02
N VAL A 146 -9.79 11.25 15.11
CA VAL A 146 -10.30 9.90 14.79
C VAL A 146 -10.27 9.06 16.07
N ASP A 147 -11.43 8.51 16.41
CA ASP A 147 -11.61 7.66 17.58
C ASP A 147 -10.55 6.53 17.58
N PRO A 148 -9.72 6.41 18.62
CA PRO A 148 -8.74 5.33 18.76
C PRO A 148 -9.36 3.94 18.70
N GLU A 149 -10.66 3.79 19.00
CA GLU A 149 -11.39 2.53 18.90
C GLU A 149 -12.05 2.29 17.55
N ALA A 150 -12.00 3.23 16.61
CA ALA A 150 -12.51 3.01 15.26
C ALA A 150 -11.62 2.06 14.43
N THR A 151 -12.23 1.45 13.41
CA THR A 151 -11.51 0.75 12.35
C THR A 151 -11.12 1.75 11.28
N VAL A 152 -9.84 2.14 11.25
CA VAL A 152 -9.34 3.07 10.23
C VAL A 152 -8.96 2.34 8.95
N VAL A 153 -9.50 2.81 7.83
CA VAL A 153 -9.24 2.26 6.49
C VAL A 153 -8.69 3.37 5.59
N PHE A 154 -7.41 3.30 5.23
CA PHE A 154 -6.85 4.25 4.26
C PHE A 154 -7.28 3.87 2.84
N VAL A 155 -7.88 4.82 2.15
CA VAL A 155 -8.37 4.66 0.78
C VAL A 155 -7.55 5.55 -0.12
N MET A 156 -6.91 4.97 -1.14
CA MET A 156 -5.91 5.69 -1.91
C MET A 156 -5.89 5.33 -3.39
N ASN A 157 -5.33 6.23 -4.18
CA ASN A 157 -4.97 5.98 -5.58
C ASN A 157 -3.68 5.16 -5.67
N HIS A 158 -3.44 4.50 -6.80
CA HIS A 158 -2.29 3.61 -7.01
C HIS A 158 -1.49 3.96 -8.26
N ARG A 159 -0.31 4.53 -8.06
CA ARG A 159 0.58 5.04 -9.13
C ARG A 159 1.82 4.19 -9.32
N SER A 160 2.39 3.69 -8.22
CA SER A 160 3.65 2.96 -8.23
C SER A 160 3.62 1.82 -7.24
N ASN A 161 4.42 0.77 -7.47
CA ASN A 161 4.65 -0.22 -6.41
C ASN A 161 5.39 0.40 -5.21
N MET A 162 5.98 1.58 -5.39
CA MET A 162 6.52 2.38 -4.29
C MET A 162 5.45 2.85 -3.30
N ASP A 163 4.16 2.90 -3.68
CA ASP A 163 3.07 3.35 -2.80
C ASP A 163 3.00 2.50 -1.52
N TYR A 164 3.16 1.18 -1.64
CA TYR A 164 3.20 0.27 -0.49
C TYR A 164 4.32 0.64 0.49
N VAL A 165 5.50 1.00 -0.03
CA VAL A 165 6.67 1.38 0.77
C VAL A 165 6.47 2.76 1.39
N LEU A 166 5.95 3.71 0.60
CA LEU A 166 5.76 5.10 1.00
C LEU A 166 4.71 5.21 2.10
N ILE A 167 3.52 4.66 1.92
CA ILE A 167 2.47 4.74 2.94
C ILE A 167 2.85 3.96 4.19
N SER A 168 3.44 2.77 4.05
CA SER A 168 3.91 2.03 5.23
C SER A 168 5.00 2.79 6.00
N TYR A 169 5.89 3.52 5.33
CA TYR A 169 6.83 4.43 6.01
C TYR A 169 6.10 5.55 6.75
N LEU A 170 5.13 6.20 6.10
CA LEU A 170 4.46 7.39 6.62
C LEU A 170 3.51 7.09 7.77
N ALA A 171 2.76 6.00 7.66
CA ALA A 171 1.78 5.64 8.66
C ALA A 171 2.39 4.81 9.80
N ALA A 172 3.55 4.15 9.64
CA ALA A 172 4.24 3.49 10.76
C ALA A 172 4.67 4.46 11.89
N GLU A 173 4.69 5.78 11.66
CA GLU A 173 4.91 6.77 12.74
C GLU A 173 3.66 7.00 13.60
N ARG A 174 2.48 6.48 13.21
CA ARG A 174 1.20 6.71 13.92
C ARG A 174 0.32 5.45 14.09
N VAL A 175 0.36 4.48 13.18
CA VAL A 175 -0.55 3.32 13.11
C VAL A 175 0.16 2.06 12.53
N THR A 176 -0.34 0.86 12.83
CA THR A 176 -0.01 -0.35 12.03
C THR A 176 -0.96 -0.48 10.86
N LEU A 177 -0.53 -1.07 9.74
CA LEU A 177 -1.37 -1.15 8.53
C LEU A 177 -1.40 -2.56 7.95
N SER A 178 -2.58 -3.02 7.59
CA SER A 178 -2.84 -4.25 6.84
C SER A 178 -3.32 -3.92 5.41
N TYR A 179 -2.54 -4.28 4.39
CA TYR A 179 -2.85 -3.95 2.99
C TYR A 179 -3.26 -5.16 2.16
N ALA A 180 -4.16 -4.96 1.20
CA ALA A 180 -4.37 -5.90 0.11
C ALA A 180 -3.28 -5.71 -0.97
N VAL A 181 -2.48 -6.74 -1.25
CA VAL A 181 -1.39 -6.71 -2.25
C VAL A 181 -1.67 -7.68 -3.40
N GLY A 182 -1.38 -7.26 -4.63
CA GLY A 182 -1.53 -8.11 -5.81
C GLY A 182 -0.48 -9.21 -5.92
N GLU A 183 -0.73 -10.20 -6.79
CA GLU A 183 0.14 -11.38 -6.95
C GLU A 183 1.57 -11.08 -7.44
N TRP A 184 1.81 -9.92 -8.06
CA TRP A 184 3.13 -9.54 -8.59
C TRP A 184 4.23 -9.53 -7.52
N ALA A 185 3.87 -9.31 -6.25
CA ALA A 185 4.83 -9.21 -5.15
C ALA A 185 5.16 -10.57 -4.49
N ARG A 186 4.68 -11.69 -5.05
CA ARG A 186 5.00 -13.06 -4.61
C ARG A 186 6.40 -13.50 -5.08
N ILE A 187 7.43 -12.80 -4.62
CA ILE A 187 8.84 -13.09 -4.94
C ILE A 187 9.63 -13.16 -3.64
N PHE A 188 10.46 -14.19 -3.46
CA PHE A 188 11.36 -14.29 -2.31
C PHE A 188 12.50 -13.25 -2.42
N PRO A 189 12.87 -12.51 -1.36
CA PRO A 189 12.33 -12.52 0.01
C PRO A 189 11.20 -11.50 0.26
N LEU A 190 10.80 -10.73 -0.75
CA LEU A 190 9.80 -9.66 -0.65
C LEU A 190 8.44 -10.16 -0.11
N GLU A 191 8.00 -11.34 -0.53
CA GLU A 191 6.73 -11.92 -0.06
C GLU A 191 6.72 -12.11 1.46
N MET A 192 7.80 -12.65 2.04
CA MET A 192 7.91 -12.89 3.48
C MET A 192 7.84 -11.57 4.25
N LEU A 193 8.50 -10.53 3.73
CA LEU A 193 8.45 -9.20 4.32
C LEU A 193 7.04 -8.61 4.27
N ILE A 194 6.36 -8.72 3.12
CA ILE A 194 4.98 -8.23 2.94
C ILE A 194 3.99 -8.93 3.88
N ARG A 195 4.05 -10.26 3.99
CA ARG A 195 3.19 -11.00 4.93
C ARG A 195 3.51 -10.66 6.39
N ALA A 196 4.79 -10.43 6.72
CA ALA A 196 5.20 -10.00 8.05
C ALA A 196 4.67 -8.61 8.42
N MET A 197 4.37 -7.76 7.43
CA MET A 197 3.75 -6.47 7.64
C MET A 197 2.25 -6.52 7.89
N GLY A 198 1.61 -7.69 7.76
CA GLY A 198 0.17 -7.81 7.87
C GLY A 198 -0.58 -7.65 6.55
N ALA A 199 0.14 -7.47 5.43
CA ALA A 199 -0.50 -7.41 4.12
C ALA A 199 -0.91 -8.81 3.62
N PHE A 200 -2.11 -8.90 3.07
CA PHE A 200 -2.69 -10.13 2.51
C PHE A 200 -2.76 -10.07 0.99
N PHE A 201 -2.58 -11.21 0.34
CA PHE A 201 -2.56 -11.26 -1.12
C PHE A 201 -3.96 -11.54 -1.68
N VAL A 202 -4.37 -10.73 -2.66
CA VAL A 202 -5.66 -10.88 -3.33
C VAL A 202 -5.45 -11.31 -4.79
N ARG A 203 -6.12 -12.40 -5.19
CA ARG A 203 -6.17 -12.86 -6.58
C ARG A 203 -7.06 -11.92 -7.39
N ARG A 204 -6.48 -11.18 -8.33
CA ARG A 204 -7.22 -10.25 -9.18
C ARG A 204 -8.08 -11.05 -10.17
N GLY A 205 -9.37 -10.72 -10.27
CA GLY A 205 -10.29 -11.34 -11.22
C GLY A 205 -10.65 -12.79 -10.94
N SER A 206 -10.30 -13.35 -9.77
CA SER A 206 -10.71 -14.70 -9.38
C SER A 206 -12.23 -14.80 -9.39
N GLN A 207 -12.79 -15.68 -10.21
CA GLN A 207 -14.23 -15.97 -10.27
C GLN A 207 -14.67 -17.11 -9.34
N ASN A 208 -13.72 -17.71 -8.61
CA ASN A 208 -14.00 -18.83 -7.71
C ASN A 208 -14.83 -18.35 -6.49
N PRO A 209 -16.08 -18.84 -6.31
CA PRO A 209 -16.95 -18.40 -5.22
C PRO A 209 -16.37 -18.69 -3.84
N LEU A 210 -15.78 -19.87 -3.66
CA LEU A 210 -15.19 -20.32 -2.40
C LEU A 210 -14.01 -19.41 -1.98
N TYR A 211 -13.11 -19.09 -2.92
CA TYR A 211 -12.03 -18.14 -2.67
C TYR A 211 -12.55 -16.76 -2.26
N ARG A 212 -13.55 -16.23 -2.99
CA ARG A 212 -14.16 -14.93 -2.68
C ARG A 212 -14.79 -14.94 -1.29
N LYS A 213 -15.45 -16.03 -0.91
CA LYS A 213 -16.06 -16.16 0.41
C LYS A 213 -15.03 -16.20 1.54
N VAL A 214 -13.92 -16.94 1.36
CA VAL A 214 -12.82 -16.94 2.33
C VAL A 214 -12.22 -15.53 2.51
N LEU A 215 -12.03 -14.81 1.39
CA LEU A 215 -11.52 -13.44 1.42
C LEU A 215 -12.49 -12.48 2.11
N GLU A 216 -13.78 -12.55 1.77
CA GLU A 216 -14.86 -11.77 2.40
C GLU A 216 -14.86 -11.95 3.91
N ARG A 217 -14.86 -13.19 4.40
CA ARG A 217 -14.89 -13.48 5.84
C ARG A 217 -13.63 -13.02 6.55
N TYR A 218 -12.46 -13.13 5.92
CA TYR A 218 -11.23 -12.57 6.48
C TYR A 218 -11.28 -11.04 6.61
N VAL A 219 -11.73 -10.33 5.57
CA VAL A 219 -11.87 -8.86 5.60
C VAL A 219 -12.88 -8.44 6.65
N TYR A 220 -14.00 -9.14 6.77
CA TYR A 220 -14.99 -8.93 7.82
C TYR A 220 -14.37 -9.09 9.21
N MET A 221 -13.68 -10.19 9.48
CA MET A 221 -13.00 -10.43 10.77
C MET A 221 -11.95 -9.36 11.10
N ALA A 222 -11.16 -8.94 10.11
CA ALA A 222 -10.16 -7.88 10.27
C ALA A 222 -10.80 -6.53 10.61
N THR A 223 -11.88 -6.19 9.92
CA THR A 223 -12.63 -4.94 10.09
C THR A 223 -13.30 -4.88 11.46
N GLN A 224 -14.01 -5.94 11.86
CA GLN A 224 -14.65 -6.02 13.18
C GLN A 224 -13.62 -5.98 14.32
N SER A 225 -12.46 -6.59 14.11
CA SER A 225 -11.36 -6.57 15.09
C SER A 225 -10.60 -5.24 15.17
N GLY A 226 -10.97 -4.22 14.39
CA GLY A 226 -10.36 -2.90 14.46
C GLY A 226 -9.01 -2.80 13.76
N VAL A 227 -8.63 -3.82 12.98
CA VAL A 227 -7.34 -3.84 12.29
C VAL A 227 -7.32 -2.68 11.32
N CYS A 228 -6.34 -1.80 11.47
CA CYS A 228 -6.17 -0.70 10.54
C CYS A 228 -5.76 -1.26 9.19
N GLN A 229 -6.53 -0.90 8.17
CA GLN A 229 -6.45 -1.46 6.83
C GLN A 229 -6.13 -0.36 5.84
N ALA A 230 -5.65 -0.77 4.67
CA ALA A 230 -5.40 0.16 3.60
C ALA A 230 -5.59 -0.49 2.23
N VAL A 231 -6.26 0.22 1.34
CA VAL A 231 -6.77 -0.30 0.08
C VAL A 231 -6.58 0.68 -1.05
N PHE A 232 -6.13 0.14 -2.18
CA PHE A 232 -6.12 0.82 -3.47
C PHE A 232 -7.43 0.54 -4.18
N LEU A 233 -8.37 1.49 -4.17
CA LEU A 233 -9.71 1.24 -4.72
C LEU A 233 -9.68 1.01 -6.25
N GLU A 234 -8.70 1.56 -6.97
CA GLU A 234 -8.50 1.28 -8.41
C GLU A 234 -8.27 -0.22 -8.70
N GLY A 235 -7.79 -0.99 -7.71
CA GLY A 235 -7.46 -2.41 -7.84
C GLY A 235 -6.22 -2.72 -8.69
N GLY A 236 -5.60 -1.72 -9.32
CA GLY A 236 -4.41 -1.81 -10.16
C GLY A 236 -3.68 -0.47 -10.25
N LEU A 237 -2.48 -0.50 -10.83
CA LEU A 237 -1.70 0.72 -11.09
C LEU A 237 -2.34 1.53 -12.23
N SER A 238 -2.38 2.85 -12.10
CA SER A 238 -2.78 3.75 -13.20
C SER A 238 -1.88 3.54 -14.42
N ARG A 239 -2.46 3.32 -15.61
CA ARG A 239 -1.72 2.92 -16.82
C ARG A 239 -1.35 4.10 -17.71
N ASP A 240 -2.24 5.07 -17.79
CA ASP A 240 -2.19 6.29 -18.61
C ASP A 240 -2.07 7.56 -17.76
N GLY A 241 -1.95 7.40 -16.45
CA GLY A 241 -1.83 8.51 -15.52
C GLY A 241 -3.15 9.08 -15.04
N LEU A 242 -4.29 8.59 -15.51
CA LEU A 242 -5.60 8.90 -14.95
C LEU A 242 -5.88 8.05 -13.71
N MET A 243 -6.79 8.53 -12.85
CA MET A 243 -7.32 7.72 -11.76
C MET A 243 -8.35 6.74 -12.32
N GLY A 244 -8.17 5.45 -12.03
CA GLY A 244 -9.07 4.40 -12.52
C GLY A 244 -10.37 4.29 -11.72
N GLU A 245 -11.33 3.55 -12.28
CA GLU A 245 -12.61 3.26 -11.64
C GLU A 245 -12.47 2.41 -10.36
N PRO A 246 -13.23 2.70 -9.29
CA PRO A 246 -13.15 1.96 -8.05
C PRO A 246 -13.67 0.52 -8.19
N LYS A 247 -13.04 -0.39 -7.46
CA LYS A 247 -13.47 -1.78 -7.29
C LYS A 247 -14.25 -1.92 -5.99
N LEU A 248 -15.55 -2.15 -6.13
CA LEU A 248 -16.52 -2.15 -5.03
C LEU A 248 -16.35 -3.32 -4.06
N GLY A 249 -15.79 -4.46 -4.52
CA GLY A 249 -15.82 -5.71 -3.76
C GLY A 249 -15.19 -5.63 -2.38
N PHE A 250 -14.13 -4.84 -2.20
CA PHE A 250 -13.48 -4.70 -0.89
C PHE A 250 -14.34 -3.92 0.10
N LEU A 251 -14.98 -2.84 -0.36
CA LEU A 251 -15.93 -2.05 0.44
C LEU A 251 -17.18 -2.87 0.76
N ASP A 252 -17.71 -3.63 -0.21
CA ASP A 252 -18.85 -4.52 0.02
C ASP A 252 -18.51 -5.59 1.07
N TYR A 253 -17.31 -6.17 1.08
CA TYR A 253 -16.92 -7.12 2.14
C TYR A 253 -16.86 -6.51 3.54
N MET A 254 -16.53 -5.23 3.65
CA MET A 254 -16.55 -4.52 4.93
C MET A 254 -17.97 -4.18 5.38
N LEU A 255 -18.86 -3.84 4.43
CA LEU A 255 -20.16 -3.25 4.71
C LEU A 255 -21.31 -4.25 4.68
N ARG A 256 -21.16 -5.43 4.06
CA ARG A 256 -22.25 -6.39 3.81
C ARG A 256 -23.12 -6.73 5.02
N ASN A 257 -22.51 -6.77 6.20
CA ASN A 257 -23.19 -7.06 7.48
C ASN A 257 -22.92 -5.97 8.51
N TYR A 258 -22.54 -4.77 8.07
CA TYR A 258 -22.17 -3.67 8.97
C TYR A 258 -23.40 -3.02 9.58
N ASP A 259 -23.44 -2.96 10.91
CA ASP A 259 -24.48 -2.31 11.69
C ASP A 259 -23.94 -1.03 12.34
N SER A 260 -24.39 0.13 11.85
CA SER A 260 -23.87 1.44 12.31
C SER A 260 -24.16 1.77 13.78
N GLN A 261 -25.06 1.04 14.44
CA GLN A 261 -25.43 1.26 15.84
C GLN A 261 -24.65 0.37 16.80
N THR A 262 -24.37 -0.88 16.41
CA THR A 262 -23.73 -1.87 17.29
C THR A 262 -22.28 -2.14 16.96
N ASP A 263 -21.91 -2.03 15.68
CA ASP A 263 -20.57 -2.37 15.25
C ASP A 263 -19.60 -1.21 15.52
N ARG A 264 -18.32 -1.57 15.61
CA ARG A 264 -17.22 -0.60 15.64
C ARG A 264 -17.30 0.34 14.43
N ASN A 265 -17.23 1.65 14.67
CA ASN A 265 -17.24 2.65 13.59
C ASN A 265 -16.09 2.41 12.61
N ILE A 266 -16.40 2.41 11.31
CA ILE A 266 -15.41 2.34 10.24
C ILE A 266 -15.13 3.78 9.78
N VAL A 267 -13.86 4.17 9.77
CA VAL A 267 -13.44 5.50 9.34
C VAL A 267 -12.53 5.37 8.13
N PHE A 268 -13.02 5.81 6.98
CA PHE A 268 -12.24 5.86 5.76
C PHE A 268 -11.40 7.13 5.72
N VAL A 269 -10.10 7.02 5.48
CA VAL A 269 -9.19 8.17 5.35
C VAL A 269 -8.72 8.24 3.89
N PRO A 270 -9.19 9.22 3.10
CA PRO A 270 -8.71 9.44 1.73
C PRO A 270 -7.24 9.81 1.73
N VAL A 271 -6.46 9.24 0.81
CA VAL A 271 -5.03 9.53 0.65
C VAL A 271 -4.67 9.68 -0.81
N GLY A 272 -4.20 10.87 -1.18
CA GLY A 272 -3.71 11.18 -2.50
C GLY A 272 -2.19 11.01 -2.57
N ILE A 273 -1.71 10.26 -3.55
CA ILE A 273 -0.29 9.99 -3.78
C ILE A 273 0.08 10.45 -5.19
N ASN A 274 1.17 11.21 -5.30
CA ASN A 274 1.72 11.60 -6.60
C ASN A 274 3.25 11.63 -6.61
N TYR A 275 3.83 11.56 -7.81
CA TYR A 275 5.27 11.50 -8.03
C TYR A 275 5.72 12.43 -9.16
N ASP A 276 6.90 13.02 -9.00
CA ASP A 276 7.61 13.65 -10.12
C ASP A 276 8.11 12.62 -11.14
N GLN A 277 8.42 11.41 -10.69
CA GLN A 277 8.84 10.31 -11.54
C GLN A 277 8.41 8.98 -10.95
N VAL A 278 7.63 8.21 -11.71
CA VAL A 278 7.22 6.85 -11.36
C VAL A 278 8.27 5.86 -11.87
N LEU A 279 8.64 4.86 -11.07
CA LEU A 279 9.66 3.85 -11.45
C LEU A 279 9.21 2.99 -12.63
N GLU A 280 7.90 2.75 -12.72
CA GLU A 280 7.27 1.83 -13.66
C GLU A 280 6.66 2.50 -14.89
N ASP A 281 6.72 3.82 -15.03
CA ASP A 281 5.96 4.59 -16.04
C ASP A 281 6.05 4.04 -17.47
N GLN A 282 7.27 3.72 -17.94
CA GLN A 282 7.49 3.16 -19.28
C GLN A 282 6.84 1.79 -19.46
N ASN A 283 6.79 0.96 -18.41
CA ASN A 283 6.14 -0.35 -18.48
C ASN A 283 4.63 -0.23 -18.37
N LEU A 284 4.14 0.73 -17.57
CA LEU A 284 2.72 0.99 -17.42
C LEU A 284 2.10 1.46 -18.73
N LEU A 285 2.79 2.34 -19.47
CA LEU A 285 2.33 2.81 -20.77
C LEU A 285 2.38 1.76 -21.88
N ASN A 286 3.22 0.73 -21.74
CA ASN A 286 3.36 -0.39 -22.66
C ASN A 286 2.74 -1.67 -22.09
N TRP A 287 1.70 -1.56 -21.26
CA TRP A 287 1.09 -2.71 -20.59
C TRP A 287 0.46 -3.71 -21.56
N ASP A 288 -0.02 -3.22 -22.70
CA ASP A 288 -0.66 -3.90 -23.83
C ASP A 288 0.35 -4.55 -24.79
N ASN A 289 1.52 -3.95 -24.95
CA ASN A 289 2.57 -4.44 -25.85
C ASN A 289 3.61 -5.30 -25.10
N LYS A 290 3.49 -6.63 -25.22
CA LYS A 290 4.41 -7.59 -24.57
C LYS A 290 5.87 -7.45 -25.02
N GLU A 291 6.13 -7.05 -26.26
CA GLU A 291 7.48 -6.90 -26.81
C GLU A 291 8.22 -5.67 -26.27
N LYS A 292 7.46 -4.63 -25.89
CA LYS A 292 8.01 -3.40 -25.30
C LYS A 292 8.11 -3.44 -23.79
N LYS A 293 7.66 -4.51 -23.12
CA LYS A 293 7.86 -4.70 -21.68
C LYS A 293 9.32 -4.98 -21.40
N LEU A 294 9.89 -4.22 -20.46
CA LEU A 294 11.25 -4.46 -20.02
C LEU A 294 11.37 -5.85 -19.36
N SER A 295 12.38 -6.61 -19.77
CA SER A 295 12.73 -7.88 -19.12
C SER A 295 13.25 -7.65 -17.70
N LYS A 296 13.12 -8.66 -16.82
CA LYS A 296 13.66 -8.63 -15.44
C LYS A 296 15.15 -8.23 -15.41
N LEU A 297 15.93 -8.68 -16.39
CA LEU A 297 17.36 -8.32 -16.53
C LEU A 297 17.58 -6.85 -16.85
N GLN A 298 16.73 -6.25 -17.68
CA GLN A 298 16.81 -4.83 -18.02
C GLN A 298 16.42 -3.94 -16.82
N HIS A 299 15.46 -4.37 -16.00
CA HIS A 299 15.13 -3.72 -14.73
C HIS A 299 16.31 -3.73 -13.75
N LEU A 300 16.94 -4.89 -13.57
CA LEU A 300 18.13 -5.03 -12.75
C LEU A 300 19.26 -4.13 -13.27
N GLY A 301 19.48 -4.07 -14.58
CA GLY A 301 20.46 -3.17 -15.19
C GLY A 301 20.17 -1.68 -14.96
N LYS A 302 18.91 -1.25 -15.08
CA LYS A 302 18.50 0.14 -14.77
C LYS A 302 18.70 0.46 -13.29
N LEU A 303 18.31 -0.44 -12.38
CA LEU A 303 18.51 -0.29 -10.94
C LEU A 303 20.00 -0.24 -10.59
N TRP A 304 20.82 -1.12 -11.16
CA TRP A 304 22.26 -1.16 -10.93
C TRP A 304 22.95 0.10 -11.47
N ARG A 305 22.52 0.61 -12.62
CA ARG A 305 23.01 1.89 -13.16
C ARG A 305 22.61 3.06 -12.26
N PHE A 306 21.38 3.07 -11.75
CA PHE A 306 20.93 4.07 -10.78
C PHE A 306 21.75 4.00 -9.47
N LEU A 307 21.95 2.81 -8.90
CA LEU A 307 22.77 2.60 -7.72
C LEU A 307 24.22 2.99 -7.97
N LYS A 308 24.81 2.56 -9.10
CA LYS A 308 26.19 2.89 -9.47
C LYS A 308 26.39 4.40 -9.58
N ASN A 309 25.47 5.08 -10.27
CA ASN A 309 25.52 6.52 -10.48
C ASN A 309 25.25 7.33 -9.20
N ASN A 310 24.59 6.78 -8.18
CA ASN A 310 24.31 7.50 -6.93
C ASN A 310 25.26 7.12 -5.78
N LEU A 311 25.82 5.90 -5.76
CA LEU A 311 26.75 5.44 -4.73
C LEU A 311 28.22 5.73 -5.08
N PHE A 312 28.59 5.73 -6.37
CA PHE A 312 29.98 5.94 -6.82
C PHE A 312 30.20 7.25 -7.59
N ALA A 313 29.18 8.11 -7.72
CA ALA A 313 29.42 9.46 -8.23
C ALA A 313 30.11 10.30 -7.16
N GLY A 314 31.25 10.91 -7.52
CA GLY A 314 31.99 11.80 -6.62
C GLY A 314 31.12 12.96 -6.12
N SER A 315 31.47 13.50 -4.94
CA SER A 315 30.74 14.54 -4.18
C SER A 315 30.32 15.79 -4.97
N ARG A 316 30.92 16.03 -6.13
CA ARG A 316 30.59 17.15 -7.05
C ARG A 316 29.41 16.87 -8.01
N LYS A 317 29.06 15.60 -8.29
CA LYS A 317 27.84 15.25 -9.04
C LYS A 317 26.66 15.16 -8.07
N ARG A 318 25.93 16.26 -7.93
CA ARG A 318 24.76 16.41 -7.06
C ARG A 318 23.82 15.18 -7.18
N TRP A 319 23.59 14.52 -6.05
CA TRP A 319 22.69 13.37 -5.89
C TRP A 319 21.39 13.51 -6.70
N LYS A 320 21.12 12.57 -7.61
CA LYS A 320 19.98 12.63 -8.55
C LYS A 320 18.83 11.77 -8.03
N ARG A 321 18.00 12.36 -7.16
CA ARG A 321 16.70 11.80 -6.77
C ARG A 321 15.70 11.90 -7.92
N PHE A 322 14.68 11.06 -7.91
CA PHE A 322 13.58 10.99 -8.88
C PHE A 322 12.53 12.09 -8.63
N GLY A 323 12.98 13.27 -8.22
CA GLY A 323 12.11 14.37 -7.80
C GLY A 323 11.40 14.11 -6.47
N TYR A 324 10.18 14.60 -6.34
CA TYR A 324 9.31 14.45 -5.18
C TYR A 324 8.42 13.21 -5.27
N ALA A 325 8.18 12.60 -4.11
CA ALA A 325 7.05 11.70 -3.86
C ALA A 325 6.24 12.35 -2.75
N SER A 326 4.99 12.68 -3.01
CA SER A 326 4.15 13.39 -2.05
C SER A 326 2.92 12.58 -1.70
N VAL A 327 2.51 12.71 -0.45
CA VAL A 327 1.29 12.10 0.09
C VAL A 327 0.51 13.16 0.83
N ASN A 328 -0.77 13.26 0.49
CA ASN A 328 -1.72 14.15 1.13
C ASN A 328 -2.85 13.33 1.75
N PHE A 329 -3.15 13.59 3.02
CA PHE A 329 -4.28 12.97 3.71
C PHE A 329 -5.50 13.88 3.65
N GLY A 330 -6.65 13.33 3.27
CA GLY A 330 -7.93 14.01 3.23
C GLY A 330 -8.74 13.89 4.52
N MET A 331 -9.94 14.44 4.48
CA MET A 331 -10.87 14.43 5.61
C MET A 331 -11.39 13.02 5.87
N PRO A 332 -11.33 12.51 7.12
CA PRO A 332 -11.88 11.21 7.46
C PRO A 332 -13.40 11.14 7.25
N VAL A 333 -13.88 10.06 6.63
CA VAL A 333 -15.30 9.76 6.42
C VAL A 333 -15.71 8.68 7.41
N SER A 334 -16.53 9.05 8.41
CA SER A 334 -17.09 8.10 9.38
C SER A 334 -18.32 7.41 8.81
N MET A 335 -18.32 6.08 8.82
CA MET A 335 -19.46 5.29 8.35
C MET A 335 -20.68 5.43 9.25
N GLN A 336 -20.51 5.57 10.56
CA GLN A 336 -21.63 5.84 11.46
C GLN A 336 -22.36 7.14 11.08
N ARG A 337 -21.60 8.22 10.83
CA ARG A 337 -22.16 9.50 10.37
C ARG A 337 -22.76 9.40 8.97
N TYR A 338 -22.06 8.73 8.04
CA TYR A 338 -22.55 8.52 6.67
C TYR A 338 -23.89 7.77 6.66
N CYS A 339 -23.98 6.63 7.33
CA CYS A 339 -25.20 5.83 7.45
C CYS A 339 -26.34 6.63 8.09
N SER A 340 -26.05 7.39 9.15
CA SER A 340 -27.05 8.22 9.83
C SER A 340 -27.56 9.36 8.93
N SER A 341 -26.66 10.04 8.20
CA SER A 341 -27.01 11.17 7.33
C SER A 341 -27.79 10.77 6.07
N LYS A 342 -27.58 9.55 5.57
CA LYS A 342 -28.20 9.02 4.36
C LYS A 342 -29.34 8.03 4.65
N GLU A 343 -29.61 7.78 5.93
CA GLU A 343 -30.57 6.78 6.41
C GLU A 343 -30.35 5.38 5.80
N ILE A 344 -29.07 4.96 5.74
CA ILE A 344 -28.66 3.68 5.14
C ILE A 344 -28.39 2.65 6.24
N ASP A 345 -29.00 1.47 6.09
CA ASP A 345 -28.73 0.29 6.90
C ASP A 345 -28.20 -0.86 6.05
N PHE A 346 -26.87 -0.97 5.96
CA PHE A 346 -26.22 -1.96 5.11
C PHE A 346 -26.56 -3.42 5.46
N LYS A 347 -26.81 -3.72 6.74
CA LYS A 347 -27.10 -5.06 7.23
C LYS A 347 -28.42 -5.62 6.70
N HIS A 348 -29.41 -4.77 6.52
CA HIS A 348 -30.74 -5.18 6.04
C HIS A 348 -30.96 -4.91 4.54
N LEU A 349 -29.96 -4.37 3.83
CA LEU A 349 -30.03 -4.16 2.39
C LEU A 349 -29.84 -5.46 1.60
N GLY A 350 -30.79 -5.72 0.69
CA GLY A 350 -30.63 -6.72 -0.37
C GLY A 350 -29.42 -6.44 -1.25
N LYS A 351 -28.85 -7.48 -1.86
CA LYS A 351 -27.57 -7.42 -2.58
C LYS A 351 -27.51 -6.30 -3.63
N GLU A 352 -28.54 -6.14 -4.46
CA GLU A 352 -28.54 -5.15 -5.55
C GLU A 352 -28.46 -3.72 -5.02
N LYS A 353 -29.42 -3.33 -4.16
CA LYS A 353 -29.42 -2.02 -3.51
C LYS A 353 -28.16 -1.77 -2.68
N ARG A 354 -27.62 -2.81 -2.06
CA ARG A 354 -26.36 -2.70 -1.30
C ARG A 354 -25.20 -2.33 -2.20
N ILE A 355 -25.05 -3.01 -3.34
CA ILE A 355 -23.96 -2.71 -4.29
C ILE A 355 -24.09 -1.30 -4.86
N GLU A 356 -25.31 -0.82 -5.13
CA GLU A 356 -25.59 0.56 -5.50
C GLU A 356 -25.10 1.55 -4.42
N LYS A 357 -25.48 1.34 -3.14
CA LYS A 357 -25.01 2.20 -2.04
C LYS A 357 -23.51 2.11 -1.77
N VAL A 358 -22.90 0.95 -2.02
CA VAL A 358 -21.44 0.81 -1.98
C VAL A 358 -20.78 1.56 -3.14
N ALA A 359 -21.40 1.60 -4.32
CA ALA A 359 -20.92 2.38 -5.46
C ALA A 359 -20.95 3.88 -5.17
N GLU A 360 -22.06 4.40 -4.64
CA GLU A 360 -22.19 5.80 -4.20
C GLU A 360 -21.09 6.18 -3.19
N LEU A 361 -20.84 5.31 -2.19
CA LEU A 361 -19.75 5.53 -1.23
C LEU A 361 -18.38 5.49 -1.91
N ALA A 362 -18.16 4.54 -2.83
CA ALA A 362 -16.89 4.41 -3.54
C ALA A 362 -16.60 5.65 -4.39
N GLU A 363 -17.59 6.21 -5.06
CA GLU A 363 -17.49 7.46 -5.82
C GLU A 363 -17.11 8.62 -4.89
N LEU A 364 -17.84 8.79 -3.78
CA LEU A 364 -17.52 9.82 -2.77
C LEU A 364 -16.09 9.72 -2.26
N LEU A 365 -15.63 8.49 -1.97
CA LEU A 365 -14.27 8.25 -1.51
C LEU A 365 -13.23 8.54 -2.61
N MET A 366 -13.52 8.17 -3.86
CA MET A 366 -12.64 8.45 -4.99
C MET A 366 -12.56 9.95 -5.30
N ASP A 367 -13.66 10.69 -5.19
CA ASP A 367 -13.66 12.16 -5.26
C ASP A 367 -12.83 12.78 -4.17
N ALA A 368 -12.98 12.31 -2.93
CA ALA A 368 -12.17 12.78 -1.82
C ALA A 368 -10.67 12.48 -2.05
N VAL A 369 -10.32 11.33 -2.63
CA VAL A 369 -8.94 10.99 -3.02
C VAL A 369 -8.45 11.89 -4.15
N ARG A 370 -9.25 12.11 -5.20
CA ARG A 370 -8.95 13.04 -6.32
C ARG A 370 -8.59 14.42 -5.78
N TYR A 371 -9.47 14.98 -4.96
CA TYR A 371 -9.30 16.31 -4.37
C TYR A 371 -7.96 16.48 -3.63
N VAL A 372 -7.48 15.42 -2.97
CA VAL A 372 -6.22 15.46 -2.23
C VAL A 372 -5.01 14.99 -3.03
N VAL A 373 -5.10 14.70 -4.33
CA VAL A 373 -3.91 14.33 -5.12
C VAL A 373 -2.89 15.48 -5.10
N PRO A 374 -1.63 15.25 -4.67
CA PRO A 374 -0.63 16.30 -4.61
C PRO A 374 -0.28 16.86 -5.99
N VAL A 375 -0.30 18.19 -6.11
CA VAL A 375 0.24 18.91 -7.27
C VAL A 375 1.76 18.96 -7.16
N LEU A 376 2.46 18.46 -8.18
CA LEU A 376 3.92 18.34 -8.19
C LEU A 376 4.56 19.00 -9.43
N PRO A 377 5.82 19.46 -9.33
CA PRO A 377 6.52 20.14 -10.40
C PRO A 377 6.50 19.43 -11.76
N VAL A 378 6.80 18.12 -11.82
CA VAL A 378 6.84 17.42 -13.11
C VAL A 378 5.44 17.28 -13.72
N PRO A 379 4.40 16.83 -12.99
CA PRO A 379 3.02 16.90 -13.48
C PRO A 379 2.60 18.28 -14.00
N THR A 380 2.90 19.36 -13.27
CA THR A 380 2.56 20.74 -13.68
C THR A 380 3.29 21.14 -14.95
N ILE A 381 4.62 20.94 -15.03
CA ILE A 381 5.40 21.24 -16.24
C ILE A 381 4.88 20.42 -17.43
N SER A 382 4.52 19.16 -17.19
CA SER A 382 3.95 18.29 -18.23
C SER A 382 2.62 18.84 -18.74
N ALA A 383 1.73 19.30 -17.85
CA ALA A 383 0.46 19.92 -18.22
C ALA A 383 0.67 21.20 -19.04
N VAL A 384 1.58 22.09 -18.63
CA VAL A 384 1.91 23.31 -19.38
C VAL A 384 2.42 22.99 -20.78
N LEU A 385 3.34 22.04 -20.91
CA LEU A 385 3.88 21.62 -22.22
C LEU A 385 2.81 20.97 -23.10
N ILE A 386 1.91 20.17 -22.51
CA ILE A 386 0.80 19.55 -23.24
C ILE A 386 -0.20 20.61 -23.73
N ARG A 387 -0.50 21.63 -22.91
CA ARG A 387 -1.33 22.79 -23.31
C ARG A 387 -0.71 23.56 -24.48
N ALA A 388 0.61 23.72 -24.49
CA ALA A 388 1.35 24.41 -25.55
C ALA A 388 1.46 23.62 -26.87
N GLY A 389 1.25 22.30 -26.84
CA GLY A 389 1.28 21.45 -28.03
C GLY A 389 2.65 21.39 -28.69
N GLU A 390 2.75 21.82 -29.95
CA GLU A 390 4.00 21.83 -30.73
C GLU A 390 4.82 23.12 -30.55
N GLN A 391 4.31 24.09 -29.78
CA GLN A 391 5.03 25.35 -29.54
C GLN A 391 6.25 25.12 -28.64
N SER A 392 7.38 25.72 -29.01
CA SER A 392 8.58 25.70 -28.20
C SER A 392 8.55 26.85 -27.18
N LEU A 393 8.63 26.52 -25.89
CA LEU A 393 8.57 27.50 -24.79
C LEU A 393 9.96 27.73 -24.19
N THR A 394 10.24 28.95 -23.78
CA THR A 394 11.44 29.29 -22.98
C THR A 394 11.32 28.75 -21.55
N SER A 395 12.46 28.65 -20.85
CA SER A 395 12.43 28.24 -19.44
C SER A 395 11.60 29.20 -18.56
N LEU A 396 11.60 30.50 -18.88
CA LEU A 396 10.81 31.52 -18.19
C LEU A 396 9.31 31.38 -18.46
N GLU A 397 8.91 31.15 -19.71
CA GLU A 397 7.51 30.91 -20.09
C GLU A 397 6.97 29.65 -19.41
N ILE A 398 7.74 28.57 -19.36
CA ILE A 398 7.32 27.34 -18.65
C ILE A 398 7.13 27.60 -17.17
N VAL A 399 8.07 28.30 -16.51
CA VAL A 399 7.96 28.55 -15.07
C VAL A 399 6.79 29.48 -14.77
N SER A 400 6.57 30.52 -15.57
CA SER A 400 5.44 31.45 -15.42
C SER A 400 4.12 30.73 -15.64
N GLY A 401 4.00 29.94 -16.71
CA GLY A 401 2.81 29.13 -16.97
C GLY A 401 2.57 28.06 -15.90
N CYS A 402 3.61 27.53 -15.25
CA CYS A 402 3.43 26.65 -14.09
C CYS A 402 2.89 27.41 -12.88
N ASP A 403 3.34 28.64 -12.66
CA ASP A 403 2.91 29.47 -11.54
C ASP A 403 1.43 29.84 -11.68
N GLU A 404 1.02 30.27 -12.88
CA GLU A 404 -0.36 30.55 -13.26
C GLU A 404 -1.24 29.31 -13.15
N LEU A 405 -0.80 28.17 -13.71
CA LEU A 405 -1.56 26.93 -13.64
C LEU A 405 -1.76 26.44 -12.20
N ILE A 406 -0.76 26.63 -11.33
CA ILE A 406 -0.89 26.28 -9.92
C ILE A 406 -1.89 27.19 -9.23
N ASP A 407 -1.91 28.48 -9.54
CA ASP A 407 -2.92 29.40 -8.99
C ASP A 407 -4.34 29.01 -9.46
N GLU A 408 -4.52 28.71 -10.75
CA GLU A 408 -5.79 28.18 -11.29
C GLU A 408 -6.24 26.92 -10.52
N MET A 409 -5.32 25.99 -10.27
CA MET A 409 -5.64 24.75 -9.54
C MET A 409 -5.97 25.01 -8.07
N ILE A 410 -5.28 25.94 -7.40
CA ILE A 410 -5.56 26.34 -6.00
C ILE A 410 -6.95 26.99 -5.91
N GLU A 411 -7.30 27.87 -6.84
CA GLU A 411 -8.62 28.50 -6.91
C GLU A 411 -9.76 27.48 -7.11
N ARG A 412 -9.48 26.41 -7.86
CA ARG A 412 -10.39 25.26 -8.02
C ARG A 412 -10.40 24.30 -6.82
N GLY A 413 -9.65 24.61 -5.77
CA GLY A 413 -9.64 23.86 -4.52
C GLY A 413 -8.59 22.74 -4.46
N ALA A 414 -7.53 22.75 -5.26
CA ALA A 414 -6.44 21.79 -5.09
C ALA A 414 -5.94 21.79 -3.62
N ALA A 415 -5.62 20.62 -3.09
CA ALA A 415 -5.09 20.45 -1.73
C ALA A 415 -3.62 20.94 -1.61
N MET A 416 -3.41 22.24 -1.87
CA MET A 416 -2.15 22.96 -1.81
C MET A 416 -2.41 24.38 -1.34
N LYS A 417 -1.60 24.87 -0.40
CA LYS A 417 -1.62 26.28 0.00
C LYS A 417 -0.67 27.09 -0.87
N VAL A 418 -0.95 28.39 -1.03
CA VAL A 418 -0.08 29.32 -1.78
C VAL A 418 1.35 29.33 -1.23
N GLU A 419 1.53 29.20 0.09
CA GLU A 419 2.84 29.11 0.77
C GLU A 419 3.64 27.85 0.39
N ASP A 420 2.97 26.80 -0.08
CA ASP A 420 3.58 25.53 -0.47
C ASP A 420 3.99 25.49 -1.96
N LYS A 421 3.72 26.57 -2.71
CA LYS A 421 4.06 26.66 -4.15
C LYS A 421 5.54 26.32 -4.38
N PRO A 422 5.85 25.51 -5.42
CA PRO A 422 7.22 25.18 -5.73
C PRO A 422 7.98 26.43 -6.19
N ARG A 423 9.00 26.82 -5.43
CA ARG A 423 9.92 27.92 -5.83
C ARG A 423 10.44 27.71 -7.26
N HIS A 424 10.72 28.79 -7.99
CA HIS A 424 11.31 28.78 -9.35
C HIS A 424 12.46 27.76 -9.49
N ARG A 425 13.42 27.75 -8.54
CA ARG A 425 14.55 26.79 -8.56
C ARG A 425 14.11 25.32 -8.56
N THR A 426 12.98 25.01 -7.94
CA THR A 426 12.40 23.66 -7.92
C THR A 426 11.84 23.30 -9.29
N LEU A 427 11.08 24.20 -9.90
CA LEU A 427 10.55 24.03 -11.26
C LEU A 427 11.67 23.87 -12.28
N SER A 428 12.69 24.73 -12.29
CA SER A 428 13.84 24.59 -13.19
C SER A 428 14.59 23.26 -12.99
N ARG A 429 14.70 22.77 -11.74
CA ARG A 429 15.30 21.46 -11.47
C ARG A 429 14.46 20.30 -12.00
N SER A 430 13.15 20.42 -12.00
CA SER A 430 12.24 19.40 -12.53
C SER A 430 12.18 19.44 -14.05
N LEU A 431 12.31 20.63 -14.66
CA LEU A 431 12.53 20.76 -16.11
C LEU A 431 13.83 20.06 -16.54
N ASP A 432 14.91 20.26 -15.79
CA ASP A 432 16.17 19.54 -15.97
C ASP A 432 16.01 18.01 -15.86
N LEU A 433 15.14 17.52 -14.96
CA LEU A 433 14.86 16.10 -14.81
C LEU A 433 14.17 15.54 -16.07
N LEU A 434 13.16 16.25 -16.59
CA LEU A 434 12.49 15.88 -17.84
C LEU A 434 13.47 15.82 -19.01
N ARG A 435 14.34 16.83 -19.13
CA ARG A 435 15.38 16.89 -20.16
C ARG A 435 16.38 15.74 -20.06
N GLN A 436 16.89 15.45 -18.86
CA GLN A 436 17.84 14.35 -18.65
C GLN A 436 17.23 12.97 -18.94
N ARG A 437 15.91 12.85 -18.84
CA ARG A 437 15.17 11.65 -19.23
C ARG A 437 14.85 11.60 -20.73
N GLY A 438 15.19 12.65 -21.48
CA GLY A 438 14.89 12.77 -22.91
C GLY A 438 13.41 12.96 -23.21
N LEU A 439 12.61 13.38 -22.22
CA LEU A 439 11.16 13.61 -22.40
C LEU A 439 10.88 14.92 -23.14
N ILE A 440 11.82 15.86 -23.05
CA ILE A 440 11.80 17.15 -23.73
C ILE A 440 13.15 17.39 -24.41
N VAL A 441 13.14 18.14 -25.49
CA VAL A 441 14.32 18.57 -26.25
C VAL A 441 14.53 20.06 -26.01
N GLU A 442 15.78 20.44 -25.75
CA GLU A 442 16.20 21.83 -25.52
C GLU A 442 17.04 22.31 -26.72
N LYS A 443 16.74 23.50 -27.24
CA LYS A 443 17.57 24.25 -28.21
C LYS A 443 17.57 25.73 -27.82
N ASP A 444 18.72 26.28 -27.46
CA ASP A 444 18.87 27.71 -27.12
C ASP A 444 17.82 28.22 -26.11
N ASP A 445 17.69 27.53 -24.97
CA ASP A 445 16.68 27.77 -23.92
C ASP A 445 15.21 27.58 -24.35
N ARG A 446 14.95 27.08 -25.56
CA ARG A 446 13.61 26.68 -26.00
C ARG A 446 13.41 25.18 -25.83
N TYR A 447 12.32 24.81 -25.17
CA TYR A 447 11.95 23.46 -24.82
C TYR A 447 10.71 23.04 -25.59
N GLN A 448 10.73 21.84 -26.13
CA GLN A 448 9.60 21.21 -26.79
C GLN A 448 9.47 19.76 -26.33
N ILE A 449 8.25 19.23 -26.37
CA ILE A 449 7.99 17.80 -26.14
C ILE A 449 8.81 16.96 -27.12
N ASN A 450 9.48 15.93 -26.62
CA ASN A 450 10.02 14.89 -27.49
C ASN A 450 8.85 14.05 -28.05
N PRO A 451 8.59 14.03 -29.37
CA PRO A 451 7.45 13.32 -29.94
C PRO A 451 7.42 11.83 -29.58
N GLN A 452 8.58 11.17 -29.46
CA GLN A 452 8.65 9.76 -29.10
C GLN A 452 8.31 9.49 -27.62
N GLN A 453 8.31 10.52 -26.77
CA GLN A 453 8.05 10.41 -25.34
C GLN A 453 6.79 11.16 -24.90
N ARG A 454 5.99 11.68 -25.83
CA ARG A 454 4.77 12.44 -25.54
C ARG A 454 3.82 11.72 -24.57
N ARG A 455 3.59 10.42 -24.79
CA ARG A 455 2.76 9.56 -23.92
C ARG A 455 3.22 9.55 -22.45
N VAL A 456 4.52 9.70 -22.21
CA VAL A 456 5.09 9.75 -20.86
C VAL A 456 4.78 11.10 -20.20
N LEU A 457 4.83 12.20 -20.94
CA LEU A 457 4.42 13.51 -20.42
C LEU A 457 2.91 13.57 -20.18
N GLU A 458 2.10 13.01 -21.08
CA GLU A 458 0.65 12.86 -20.89
C GLU A 458 0.35 12.07 -19.60
N TYR A 459 1.06 10.97 -19.35
CA TYR A 459 0.94 10.22 -18.09
C TYR A 459 1.16 11.08 -16.83
N TYR A 460 2.14 11.98 -16.85
CA TYR A 460 2.38 12.88 -15.73
C TYR A 460 1.34 14.00 -15.63
N ALA A 461 0.94 14.59 -16.76
CA ALA A 461 -0.10 15.62 -16.82
C ALA A 461 -1.47 15.09 -16.36
N ASN A 462 -1.80 13.86 -16.74
CA ASN A 462 -3.06 13.18 -16.40
C ASN A 462 -3.20 12.95 -14.88
N SER A 463 -2.08 12.91 -14.14
CA SER A 463 -2.11 12.74 -12.68
C SER A 463 -2.86 13.84 -11.93
N ILE A 464 -2.95 15.02 -12.55
CA ILE A 464 -3.59 16.22 -11.99
C ILE A 464 -4.67 16.77 -12.94
N GLU A 465 -5.10 15.98 -13.94
CA GLU A 465 -6.03 16.44 -15.00
C GLU A 465 -7.30 17.09 -14.48
N HIS A 466 -7.92 16.45 -13.49
CA HIS A 466 -9.13 16.92 -12.82
C HIS A 466 -8.99 18.32 -12.18
N LEU A 467 -7.77 18.83 -11.99
CA LEU A 467 -7.52 20.17 -11.44
C LEU A 467 -7.34 21.23 -12.55
N TRP A 468 -6.80 20.86 -13.71
CA TRP A 468 -6.38 21.84 -14.72
C TRP A 468 -7.16 21.81 -16.04
N LYS A 469 -7.72 20.67 -16.45
CA LYS A 469 -8.66 20.66 -17.58
C LYS A 469 -9.99 21.25 -17.14
N GLN A 470 -10.61 22.05 -18.00
CA GLN A 470 -12.01 22.43 -17.81
C GLN A 470 -12.84 21.22 -18.25
N GLU A 471 -13.73 20.74 -17.37
CA GLU A 471 -14.90 20.03 -17.87
C GLU A 471 -15.75 21.09 -18.56
N ASP A 472 -15.95 20.96 -19.88
CA ASP A 472 -17.06 21.66 -20.50
C ASP A 472 -18.33 21.21 -19.75
N PRO A 473 -19.15 22.14 -19.22
CA PRO A 473 -20.38 21.75 -18.56
C PRO A 473 -21.22 20.93 -19.54
N ALA A 474 -21.48 19.68 -19.18
CA ALA A 474 -22.28 18.73 -19.96
C ALA A 474 -23.74 19.17 -20.08
#